data_AF-A0A8V5GG60-F1
#
_entry.id   AF-A0A8V5GG60-F1
#
_cell.length_a   1.000
_cell.length_b   1.000
_cell.length_c   1.000
_cell.angle_alpha   90.00
_cell.angle_beta   90.00
_cell.angle_gamma   90.00
#
_symmetry.space_group_name_H-M   'P 1'
#
loop_
_entity.id
_entity.type
_entity.pdbx_description
1 polymer ?
#
loop_
_entity_poly.entity_id
_entity_poly.type
_entity_poly.pdbx_seq_one_letter_code
_entity_poly.pdbx_strand_id
1 'polypeptide(L)'
;MVVGTRSWWDCAMAWAPLLLALLAHGSGSLVQAALTQPPSLSVEPGKDAQITCSGLSSSSSSYYGWYQQKVPGSAPITLIYGSTNRPSGIPS
;
A
#
# COMPACT_ATOMS: atom_id res chain seq x y z
N MET A 1 5.87 -30.25 59.62
CA MET A 1 5.30 -29.98 58.28
C MET A 1 4.02 -29.19 58.51
N VAL A 2 3.82 -27.96 58.04
CA VAL A 2 4.41 -27.23 56.92
C VAL A 2 4.57 -25.77 57.37
N VAL A 3 5.79 -25.23 57.31
CA VAL A 3 6.03 -23.78 57.35
C VAL A 3 5.48 -23.24 56.02
N GLY A 4 4.45 -22.40 56.11
CA GLY A 4 3.79 -21.78 54.96
C GLY A 4 4.81 -20.96 54.17
N THR A 5 5.05 -21.36 52.93
CA THR A 5 5.91 -20.66 52.00
C THR A 5 5.27 -19.31 51.66
N ARG A 6 5.95 -18.22 52.02
CA ARG A 6 5.61 -16.89 51.51
C ARG A 6 5.80 -16.92 50.00
N SER A 7 4.72 -16.67 49.26
CA SER A 7 4.71 -16.50 47.81
C SER A 7 5.69 -15.38 47.44
N TRP A 8 6.82 -15.74 46.82
CA TRP A 8 7.77 -14.79 46.22
C TRP A 8 7.34 -14.38 44.80
N TRP A 9 6.18 -14.85 44.34
CA TRP A 9 5.72 -14.71 42.96
C TRP A 9 5.01 -13.37 42.68
N ASP A 10 4.70 -12.60 43.73
CA ASP A 10 3.87 -11.40 43.62
C ASP A 10 4.59 -10.17 43.04
N CYS A 11 5.93 -10.16 43.01
CA CYS A 11 6.70 -9.01 42.48
C CYS A 11 6.97 -9.05 40.97
N ALA A 12 6.73 -10.17 40.28
CA ALA A 12 7.22 -10.33 38.90
C ALA A 12 6.25 -9.91 37.80
N MET A 13 4.95 -9.66 38.09
CA MET A 13 3.93 -9.65 37.04
C MET A 13 2.90 -8.51 37.10
N ALA A 14 3.13 -7.44 37.88
CA ALA A 14 2.20 -6.31 37.92
C ALA A 14 2.16 -5.49 36.60
N TRP A 15 3.21 -5.58 35.78
CA TRP A 15 3.31 -4.94 34.47
C TRP A 15 2.75 -5.77 33.32
N ALA A 16 2.56 -7.08 33.52
CA ALA A 16 2.06 -7.98 32.49
C ALA A 16 0.67 -7.57 31.97
N PRO A 17 -0.30 -7.14 32.80
CA PRO A 17 -1.59 -6.63 32.32
C PRO A 17 -1.45 -5.37 31.46
N LEU A 18 -0.51 -4.48 31.78
CA LEU A 18 -0.26 -3.24 31.01
C LEU A 18 0.38 -3.53 29.65
N LEU A 19 1.32 -4.47 29.61
CA LEU A 19 1.91 -4.97 28.35
C LEU A 19 0.86 -5.66 27.47
N LEU A 20 0.03 -6.51 28.08
CA LEU A 20 -1.09 -7.19 27.39
C LEU A 20 -2.10 -6.18 26.85
N ALA A 21 -2.44 -5.15 27.64
CA ALA A 21 -3.29 -4.07 27.17
C ALA A 21 -2.64 -3.31 26.01
N LEU A 22 -1.37 -2.93 26.10
CA LEU A 22 -0.68 -2.20 25.02
C LEU A 22 -0.64 -3.01 23.71
N LEU A 23 -0.39 -4.31 23.79
CA LEU A 23 -0.42 -5.23 22.64
C LEU A 23 -1.84 -5.41 22.07
N ALA A 24 -2.87 -5.43 22.91
CA ALA A 24 -4.26 -5.59 22.48
C ALA A 24 -4.81 -4.36 21.72
N HIS A 25 -4.25 -3.17 21.96
CA HIS A 25 -4.69 -1.93 21.29
C HIS A 25 -3.89 -1.62 20.00
N GLY A 26 -2.98 -2.49 19.57
CA GLY A 26 -2.16 -2.31 18.36
C GLY A 26 -2.86 -2.63 17.03
N SER A 27 -4.18 -2.83 17.02
CA SER A 27 -4.93 -3.24 15.83
C SER A 27 -5.28 -2.06 14.90
N GLY A 28 -4.24 -1.40 14.38
CA GLY A 28 -4.38 -0.48 13.26
C GLY A 28 -4.27 -1.24 11.94
N SER A 29 -5.38 -1.42 11.21
CA SER A 29 -5.33 -1.91 9.84
C SER A 29 -4.87 -0.79 8.91
N LEU A 30 -3.63 -0.88 8.41
CA LEU A 30 -3.15 0.00 7.35
C LEU A 30 -3.71 -0.48 6.01
N VAL A 31 -4.99 -0.19 5.73
CA VAL A 31 -5.53 -0.40 4.38
C VAL A 31 -4.99 0.71 3.49
N GLN A 32 -3.93 0.41 2.76
CA GLN A 32 -3.45 1.28 1.69
C GLN A 32 -4.35 1.07 0.46
N ALA A 33 -4.89 2.15 -0.09
CA ALA A 33 -5.65 2.09 -1.34
C ALA A 33 -4.74 1.50 -2.44
N ALA A 34 -5.18 0.41 -3.06
CA ALA A 34 -4.44 -0.30 -4.09
C ALA A 34 -5.08 -0.07 -5.45
N LEU A 35 -4.24 0.19 -6.46
CA LEU A 35 -4.66 0.23 -7.86
C LEU A 35 -4.45 -1.15 -8.49
N THR A 36 -5.44 -1.62 -9.24
CA THR A 36 -5.36 -2.89 -9.97
C THR A 36 -5.22 -2.63 -11.46
N GLN A 37 -4.29 -3.33 -12.10
CA GLN A 37 -4.02 -3.29 -13.53
C GLN A 37 -3.86 -4.71 -14.10
N PRO A 38 -4.03 -4.92 -15.41
CA PRO A 38 -3.71 -6.19 -16.05
C PRO A 38 -2.27 -6.61 -15.73
N PRO A 39 -2.01 -7.89 -15.42
CA PRO A 39 -0.66 -8.35 -15.09
C PRO A 39 0.29 -8.29 -16.30
N SER A 40 -0.25 -8.43 -17.50
CA SER A 40 0.46 -8.28 -18.76
C SER A 40 -0.53 -8.01 -19.90
N LEU A 41 -0.06 -7.30 -20.93
CA LEU A 41 -0.78 -7.05 -22.17
C LEU A 41 0.23 -7.13 -23.32
N SER A 42 -0.16 -7.78 -24.42
CA SER A 42 0.59 -7.82 -25.67
C SER A 42 -0.34 -7.45 -26.80
N VAL A 43 0.13 -6.61 -27.72
CA VAL A 43 -0.66 -6.06 -28.81
C VAL A 43 0.17 -6.12 -30.09
N GLU A 44 -0.49 -6.33 -31.23
CA GLU A 44 0.19 -6.29 -32.53
C GLU A 44 0.72 -4.89 -32.84
N PRO A 45 1.90 -4.77 -33.49
CA PRO A 45 2.42 -3.49 -33.93
C PRO A 45 1.40 -2.72 -34.78
N GLY A 46 1.18 -1.44 -34.45
CA GLY A 46 0.23 -0.57 -35.16
C GLY A 46 -1.22 -0.72 -34.72
N LYS A 47 -1.50 -1.54 -33.69
CA LYS A 47 -2.80 -1.58 -33.01
C LYS A 47 -2.72 -0.85 -31.67
N ASP A 48 -3.88 -0.37 -31.20
CA ASP A 48 -3.98 0.35 -29.94
C ASP A 48 -3.98 -0.60 -28.74
N ALA A 49 -3.22 -0.26 -27.70
CA ALA A 49 -3.26 -0.93 -26.42
C ALA A 49 -4.17 -0.17 -25.45
N GLN A 50 -5.08 -0.88 -24.78
CA GLN A 50 -5.90 -0.34 -23.69
C GLN A 50 -5.47 -0.96 -22.36
N ILE A 51 -4.94 -0.14 -21.45
CA ILE A 51 -4.58 -0.56 -20.09
C ILE A 51 -5.65 -0.03 -19.13
N THR A 52 -6.35 -0.93 -18.46
CA THR A 52 -7.39 -0.57 -17.49
C THR A 52 -6.79 -0.45 -16.10
N CYS A 53 -7.10 0.63 -15.38
CA CYS A 53 -6.77 0.80 -13.97
C CYS A 53 -8.06 0.93 -13.15
N SER A 54 -8.21 0.12 -12.10
CA SER A 54 -9.34 0.19 -11.17
C SER A 54 -8.87 0.43 -9.72
N GLY A 55 -9.79 0.87 -8.85
CA GLY A 55 -9.48 1.26 -7.47
C GLY A 55 -9.31 2.77 -7.25
N LEU A 56 -9.52 3.58 -8.30
CA LEU A 56 -9.59 5.04 -8.19
C LEU A 56 -10.96 5.45 -7.61
N SER A 57 -10.94 6.42 -6.69
CA SER A 57 -12.18 7.07 -6.24
C SER A 57 -12.78 7.86 -7.40
N SER A 58 -14.11 7.80 -7.55
CA SER A 58 -14.85 8.55 -8.58
C SER A 58 -15.04 10.03 -8.25
N SER A 59 -14.36 10.56 -7.23
CA SER A 59 -14.41 11.98 -6.89
C SER A 59 -13.74 12.83 -7.97
N SER A 60 -14.31 13.99 -8.27
CA SER A 60 -13.78 14.96 -9.23
C SER A 60 -12.40 15.52 -8.85
N SER A 61 -11.96 15.30 -7.60
CA SER A 61 -10.63 15.64 -7.11
C SER A 61 -9.60 14.52 -7.22
N SER A 62 -9.96 13.37 -7.80
CA SER A 62 -9.04 12.24 -7.97
C SER A 62 -8.12 12.46 -9.16
N TYR A 63 -6.84 12.70 -8.87
CA TYR A 63 -5.78 12.81 -9.87
C TYR A 63 -5.03 11.49 -9.99
N TYR A 64 -4.81 11.05 -11.22
CA TYR A 64 -3.92 9.92 -11.51
C TYR A 64 -2.89 10.29 -12.57
N GLY A 65 -1.83 9.49 -12.62
CA GLY A 65 -0.78 9.62 -13.61
C GLY A 65 -0.41 8.26 -14.19
N TRP A 66 0.03 8.27 -15.44
CA TRP A 66 0.53 7.09 -16.14
C TRP A 66 2.03 7.23 -16.32
N TYR A 67 2.78 6.21 -15.93
CA TYR A 67 4.23 6.19 -15.99
C TYR A 67 4.70 4.96 -16.76
N GLN A 68 5.71 5.13 -17.60
CA GLN A 68 6.33 4.05 -18.36
C GLN A 68 7.74 3.81 -17.86
N GLN A 69 8.00 2.57 -17.43
CA GLN A 69 9.35 2.09 -17.15
C GLN A 69 9.74 1.11 -18.25
N LYS A 70 10.72 1.50 -19.08
CA LYS A 70 11.18 0.68 -20.21
C LYS A 70 12.16 -0.41 -19.76
N VAL A 71 12.95 -0.13 -18.73
CA VAL A 71 13.95 -1.04 -18.19
C VAL A 71 13.71 -1.19 -16.69
N PRO A 72 13.60 -2.42 -16.14
CA PRO A 72 13.46 -2.62 -14.71
C PRO A 72 14.59 -1.93 -13.95
N GLY A 73 14.23 -1.10 -12.97
CA GLY A 73 15.18 -0.31 -12.18
C GLY A 73 15.55 1.05 -12.77
N SER A 74 15.12 1.40 -13.99
CA SER A 74 15.28 2.76 -14.52
C SER A 74 14.26 3.73 -13.90
N ALA A 75 14.57 5.03 -13.98
CA ALA A 75 13.58 6.06 -13.66
C ALA A 75 12.34 5.92 -14.57
N PRO A 76 11.11 5.98 -14.01
CA PRO A 76 9.89 6.02 -14.81
C PRO A 76 9.78 7.32 -15.61
N ILE A 77 9.25 7.23 -16.83
CA ILE A 77 8.92 8.38 -17.68
C ILE A 77 7.43 8.68 -17.50
N THR A 78 7.08 9.93 -17.24
CA THR A 78 5.68 10.34 -17.15
C THR A 78 5.07 10.40 -18.55
N LEU A 79 3.96 9.69 -18.76
CA LEU A 79 3.17 9.74 -19.99
C LEU A 79 1.99 10.69 -19.84
N ILE A 80 1.26 10.58 -18.73
CA ILE A 80 0.07 11.39 -18.42
C ILE A 80 0.16 11.83 -16.95
N TYR A 81 -0.19 13.08 -16.67
CA TYR A 81 -0.30 13.66 -15.32
C TYR A 81 -1.62 14.42 -15.18
N GLY A 82 -2.11 14.57 -13.95
CA GLY A 82 -3.37 15.26 -13.70
C GLY A 82 -4.53 14.66 -14.49
N SER A 83 -4.55 13.33 -14.63
CA SER A 83 -5.56 12.52 -15.32
C SER A 83 -5.55 12.59 -16.85
N THR A 84 -5.31 13.75 -17.47
CA THR A 84 -5.40 13.92 -18.93
C THR A 84 -4.23 14.65 -19.57
N ASN A 85 -3.41 15.38 -18.81
CA ASN A 85 -2.35 16.21 -19.37
C ASN A 85 -1.13 15.37 -19.74
N ARG A 86 -0.43 15.73 -20.83
CA ARG A 86 0.81 15.06 -21.26
C ARG A 86 2.02 15.99 -21.17
N PRO A 87 3.20 15.49 -20.76
CA PRO A 87 4.43 16.29 -20.80
C PRO A 87 4.83 16.65 -22.25
N SER A 88 5.59 17.75 -22.40
CA SER A 88 6.16 18.13 -23.70
C SER A 88 7.03 16.99 -24.26
N GLY A 89 6.89 16.70 -25.55
CA GLY A 89 7.62 15.62 -26.23
C GLY A 89 6.97 14.24 -26.15
N ILE A 90 5.87 14.09 -25.41
CA ILE A 90 5.00 12.90 -25.47
C ILE A 90 3.86 13.21 -26.47
N PRO A 91 3.72 12.43 -27.57
CA PRO A 91 2.64 12.62 -28.55
C PRO A 91 1.25 12.50 -27.90
N SER A 92 0.21 13.07 -28.53
CA SER A 92 -1.20 12.88 -28.16
C SER A 92 -1.75 11.57 -28.71
#